data_AF-A0A3D0RIE8-F1
#
_entry.id   AF-A0A3D0RIE8-F1
#
_cell.length_a   1.000
_cell.length_b   1.000
_cell.length_c   1.000
_cell.angle_alpha   90.00
_cell.angle_beta   90.00
_cell.angle_gamma   90.00
#
_symmetry.space_group_name_H-M   'P 1'
#
loop_
_entity.id
_entity.type
_entity.pdbx_description
1 polymer ?
#
loop_
_entity_poly.entity_id
_entity_poly.type
_entity_poly.pdbx_seq_one_letter_code
_entity_poly.pdbx_strand_id
1 'polypeptide(L)'
;MRVKKVLFIAALLFFSFNLPAQTVKAGAELTGAYLPLIRGKRVAVMTNQTGRVGDEHLVDLLIRNKVDLVGIFSPEHGFRGTADAGEHVASSVDEKTGVPVWSLYGGGGGKPSADKMRTFDVLLFDLQDVGLRFYTYYASMARLMDACAEHNKKMIVLDRPNPNGFYVDGPILDMKHKSGVGWLPIPVVHGMTLGELALMINGEKWLPQGRICDVTVIPCENYTHQTKYELPVAPSPNLPNTQSIYLYPSTCLFEGTVMSLGRGTSFPFQAYGHPNFKGSGFSFTPRSVPGA
;
A
#
# COMPACT_ATOMS: atom_id res chain seq x y z
N MET A 1 74.11 -20.31 21.88
CA MET A 1 72.74 -20.86 22.01
C MET A 1 71.74 -19.71 22.15
N ARG A 2 71.19 -19.20 21.03
CA ARG A 2 70.10 -18.20 21.03
C ARG A 2 69.24 -18.41 19.78
N VAL A 3 68.11 -19.09 19.95
CA VAL A 3 67.11 -19.32 18.90
C VAL A 3 66.25 -18.06 18.79
N LYS A 4 66.33 -17.34 17.67
CA LYS A 4 65.40 -16.24 17.37
C LYS A 4 64.10 -16.85 16.85
N LYS A 5 63.03 -16.76 17.63
CA LYS A 5 61.66 -17.10 17.20
C LYS A 5 61.19 -16.01 16.22
N VAL A 6 60.96 -16.39 14.97
CA VAL A 6 60.26 -15.56 13.98
C VAL A 6 58.77 -15.76 14.20
N LEU A 7 58.07 -14.70 14.60
CA LEU A 7 56.61 -14.69 14.76
C LEU A 7 56.00 -14.39 13.39
N PHE A 8 55.39 -15.38 12.75
CA PHE A 8 54.58 -15.18 11.54
C PHE A 8 53.19 -14.71 11.96
N ILE A 9 52.90 -13.42 11.78
CA ILE A 9 51.55 -12.88 11.89
C ILE A 9 50.87 -13.10 10.53
N ALA A 10 49.96 -14.08 10.47
CA ALA A 10 49.09 -14.26 9.31
C ALA A 10 47.99 -13.19 9.36
N ALA A 11 48.10 -12.17 8.50
CA ALA A 11 47.03 -11.21 8.28
C ALA A 11 45.93 -11.89 7.45
N LEU A 12 44.85 -12.32 8.11
CA LEU A 12 43.61 -12.73 7.45
C LEU A 12 42.93 -11.48 6.88
N LEU A 13 43.18 -11.21 5.59
CA LEU A 13 42.41 -10.28 4.80
C LEU A 13 41.00 -10.84 4.62
N PHE A 14 40.06 -10.37 5.45
CA PHE A 14 38.63 -10.56 5.20
C PHE A 14 38.25 -9.75 3.96
N PHE A 15 38.28 -10.40 2.80
CA PHE A 15 37.60 -9.90 1.62
C PHE A 15 36.08 -10.01 1.86
N SER A 16 35.46 -8.91 2.28
CA SER A 16 34.01 -8.76 2.24
C SER A 16 33.60 -8.71 0.77
N PHE A 17 33.15 -9.85 0.23
CA PHE A 17 32.42 -9.87 -1.02
C PHE A 17 31.13 -9.07 -0.82
N ASN A 18 31.09 -7.84 -1.32
CA ASN A 18 29.85 -7.09 -1.49
C ASN A 18 29.05 -7.79 -2.59
N LEU A 19 28.22 -8.77 -2.21
CA LEU A 19 27.15 -9.24 -3.07
C LEU A 19 26.28 -8.02 -3.40
N PRO A 20 26.03 -7.71 -4.69
CA PRO A 20 25.05 -6.67 -5.03
C PRO A 20 23.75 -6.92 -4.29
N ALA A 21 23.21 -5.87 -3.66
CA ALA A 21 21.95 -5.95 -2.94
C ALA A 21 20.88 -6.52 -3.88
N GLN A 22 20.27 -7.63 -3.49
CA GLN A 22 19.22 -8.25 -4.30
C GLN A 22 18.04 -7.30 -4.37
N THR A 23 17.56 -7.02 -5.58
CA THR A 23 16.39 -6.18 -5.81
C THR A 23 15.17 -6.83 -5.18
N VAL A 24 14.41 -6.04 -4.42
CA VAL A 24 13.13 -6.47 -3.86
C VAL A 24 12.18 -6.81 -4.99
N LYS A 25 11.47 -7.94 -4.88
CA LYS A 25 10.38 -8.26 -5.78
C LYS A 25 9.07 -8.27 -5.01
N ALA A 26 8.11 -7.47 -5.46
CA ALA A 26 6.75 -7.48 -4.93
C ALA A 26 6.04 -8.79 -5.29
N GLY A 27 4.99 -9.14 -4.54
CA GLY A 27 4.21 -10.36 -4.77
C GLY A 27 3.61 -10.44 -6.18
N ALA A 28 3.26 -9.30 -6.78
CA ALA A 28 2.75 -9.22 -8.14
C ALA A 28 3.79 -9.61 -9.22
N GLU A 29 5.09 -9.53 -8.93
CA GLU A 29 6.17 -9.99 -9.83
C GLU A 29 6.35 -11.52 -9.79
N LEU A 30 5.91 -12.16 -8.71
CA LEU A 30 6.05 -13.60 -8.46
C LEU A 30 4.93 -14.40 -9.13
N THR A 31 4.75 -14.22 -10.44
CA THR A 31 3.64 -14.80 -11.23
C THR A 31 3.51 -16.32 -11.07
N GLY A 32 4.62 -17.05 -10.95
CA GLY A 32 4.62 -18.49 -10.70
C GLY A 32 3.99 -18.91 -9.36
N ALA A 33 3.94 -18.01 -8.38
CA ALA A 33 3.37 -18.26 -7.06
C ALA A 33 1.84 -18.10 -7.03
N TYR A 34 1.25 -17.24 -7.88
CA TYR A 34 -0.18 -16.92 -7.80
C TYR A 34 -1.01 -17.23 -9.05
N LEU A 35 -0.44 -17.20 -10.26
CA LEU A 35 -1.18 -17.55 -11.48
C LEU A 35 -1.77 -18.97 -11.43
N PRO A 36 -1.07 -20.01 -10.89
CA PRO A 36 -1.67 -21.32 -10.72
C PRO A 36 -2.88 -21.33 -9.76
N LEU A 37 -2.87 -20.46 -8.75
CA LEU A 37 -3.93 -20.39 -7.73
C LEU A 37 -5.24 -19.80 -8.28
N ILE A 38 -5.17 -19.00 -9.34
CA ILE A 38 -6.31 -18.31 -9.95
C ILE A 38 -6.73 -18.89 -11.31
N ARG A 39 -6.04 -19.93 -11.80
CA ARG A 39 -6.34 -20.56 -13.08
C ARG A 39 -7.77 -21.13 -13.09
N GLY A 40 -8.55 -20.77 -14.12
CA GLY A 40 -9.92 -21.24 -14.29
C GLY A 40 -10.92 -20.67 -13.27
N LYS A 41 -10.55 -19.62 -12.54
CA LYS A 41 -11.43 -18.91 -11.60
C LYS A 41 -11.81 -17.55 -12.17
N ARG A 42 -13.00 -17.07 -11.82
CA ARG A 42 -13.39 -15.67 -12.07
C ARG A 42 -12.67 -14.78 -11.07
N VAL A 43 -11.87 -13.85 -11.55
CA VAL A 43 -11.01 -13.02 -10.71
C VAL A 43 -11.53 -11.59 -10.68
N ALA A 44 -11.60 -11.01 -9.49
CA ALA A 44 -11.67 -9.56 -9.31
C ALA A 44 -10.33 -9.06 -8.76
N VAL A 45 -9.98 -7.79 -9.02
CA VAL A 45 -8.74 -7.18 -8.50
C VAL A 45 -9.02 -5.83 -7.85
N MET A 46 -8.51 -5.60 -6.64
CA MET A 46 -8.41 -4.27 -6.04
C MET A 46 -7.00 -3.73 -6.33
N THR A 47 -6.91 -2.67 -7.13
CA THR A 47 -5.64 -2.08 -7.55
C THR A 47 -5.79 -0.59 -7.88
N ASN A 48 -4.67 0.09 -8.02
CA ASN A 48 -4.61 1.44 -8.56
C ASN A 48 -3.36 1.62 -9.45
N GLN A 49 -2.99 2.87 -9.76
CA GLN A 49 -1.86 3.19 -10.64
C GLN A 49 -0.51 2.63 -10.14
N THR A 50 -0.42 2.30 -8.85
CA THR A 50 0.76 1.70 -8.22
C THR A 50 0.88 0.20 -8.45
N GLY A 51 -0.21 -0.46 -8.88
CA GLY A 51 -0.28 -1.89 -9.17
C GLY A 51 0.46 -2.29 -10.44
N ARG A 52 1.73 -1.91 -10.54
CA ARG A 52 2.61 -2.21 -11.67
C ARG A 52 3.49 -3.42 -11.39
N VAL A 53 3.83 -4.11 -12.47
CA VAL A 53 4.79 -5.22 -12.55
C VAL A 53 5.77 -4.87 -13.67
N GLY A 54 6.94 -4.36 -13.31
CA GLY A 54 7.81 -3.66 -14.25
C GLY A 54 7.07 -2.49 -14.92
N ASP A 55 7.11 -2.44 -16.26
CA ASP A 55 6.47 -1.39 -17.04
C ASP A 55 5.00 -1.66 -17.37
N GLU A 56 4.42 -2.78 -16.94
CA GLU A 56 3.03 -3.17 -17.21
C GLU A 56 2.16 -3.01 -15.94
N HIS A 57 0.88 -2.68 -16.10
CA HIS A 57 -0.08 -2.68 -14.99
C HIS A 57 -0.61 -4.11 -14.74
N LEU A 58 -0.86 -4.49 -13.48
CA LEU A 58 -1.29 -5.85 -13.09
C LEU A 58 -2.51 -6.33 -13.89
N VAL A 59 -3.51 -5.48 -14.10
CA VAL A 59 -4.69 -5.78 -14.94
C VAL A 59 -4.28 -6.24 -16.34
N ASP A 60 -3.34 -5.55 -16.99
CA ASP A 60 -2.89 -5.88 -18.33
C ASP A 60 -2.13 -7.23 -18.33
N LEU A 61 -1.29 -7.44 -17.31
CA LEU A 61 -0.57 -8.70 -17.11
C LEU A 61 -1.53 -9.87 -16.93
N LEU A 62 -2.59 -9.71 -16.12
CA LEU A 62 -3.60 -10.75 -15.88
C LEU A 62 -4.33 -11.11 -17.19
N ILE A 63 -4.76 -10.11 -17.96
CA ILE A 63 -5.42 -10.31 -19.26
C ILE A 63 -4.48 -11.01 -20.25
N ARG A 64 -3.23 -10.58 -20.35
CA ARG A 64 -2.20 -11.21 -21.20
C ARG A 64 -1.97 -12.68 -20.84
N ASN A 65 -2.08 -13.03 -19.56
CA ASN A 65 -2.01 -14.40 -19.05
C ASN A 65 -3.34 -15.17 -19.11
N LYS A 66 -4.35 -14.63 -19.83
CA LYS A 66 -5.66 -15.26 -20.05
C LYS A 66 -6.41 -15.56 -18.75
N VAL A 67 -6.25 -14.71 -17.74
CA VAL A 67 -7.05 -14.75 -16.51
C VAL A 67 -8.45 -14.23 -16.84
N ASP A 68 -9.48 -14.92 -16.32
CA ASP A 68 -10.88 -14.49 -16.43
C ASP A 68 -11.15 -13.34 -15.44
N LEU A 69 -10.70 -12.13 -15.80
CA LEU A 69 -10.81 -10.93 -14.99
C LEU A 69 -12.19 -10.28 -15.18
N VAL A 70 -13.08 -10.45 -14.20
CA VAL A 70 -14.50 -10.05 -14.30
C VAL A 70 -14.80 -8.67 -13.70
N GLY A 71 -13.84 -8.07 -12.99
CA GLY A 71 -13.99 -6.71 -12.50
C GLY A 71 -12.79 -6.17 -11.72
N ILE A 72 -12.73 -4.84 -11.67
CA ILE A 72 -11.67 -4.08 -11.02
C ILE A 72 -12.31 -3.22 -9.93
N PHE A 73 -11.95 -3.45 -8.68
CA PHE A 73 -12.25 -2.51 -7.61
C PHE A 73 -11.20 -1.39 -7.62
N SER A 74 -11.66 -0.15 -7.68
CA SER A 74 -10.80 1.02 -7.61
C SER A 74 -10.97 1.74 -6.25
N PRO A 75 -9.88 2.23 -5.64
CA PRO A 75 -9.97 3.22 -4.58
C PRO A 75 -10.39 4.59 -5.14
N GLU A 76 -10.36 5.61 -4.28
CA GLU A 76 -10.91 6.97 -4.49
C GLU A 76 -10.40 7.71 -5.74
N HIS A 77 -9.24 7.36 -6.30
CA HIS A 77 -8.58 8.13 -7.39
C HIS A 77 -8.57 7.41 -8.74
N GLY A 78 -9.48 6.44 -8.93
CA GLY A 78 -9.41 5.57 -10.11
C GLY A 78 -8.20 4.63 -10.03
N PHE A 79 -8.05 3.76 -11.04
CA PHE A 79 -6.97 2.78 -11.03
C PHE A 79 -5.88 2.99 -12.09
N ARG A 80 -6.14 3.80 -13.11
CA ARG A 80 -5.12 4.17 -14.13
C ARG A 80 -4.37 5.46 -13.81
N GLY A 81 -4.74 6.16 -12.73
CA GLY A 81 -4.09 7.41 -12.30
C GLY A 81 -4.44 8.64 -13.15
N THR A 82 -5.54 8.57 -13.92
CA THR A 82 -6.02 9.65 -14.79
C THR A 82 -7.21 10.43 -14.22
N ALA A 83 -7.73 10.04 -13.06
CA ALA A 83 -8.83 10.74 -12.38
C ALA A 83 -8.29 11.70 -11.31
N ASP A 84 -8.91 12.87 -11.19
CA ASP A 84 -8.49 13.92 -10.25
C ASP A 84 -8.73 13.52 -8.78
N ALA A 85 -7.95 14.12 -7.88
CA ALA A 85 -8.11 13.87 -6.44
C ALA A 85 -9.46 14.39 -5.94
N GLY A 86 -10.30 13.50 -5.42
CA GLY A 86 -11.62 13.86 -4.87
C GLY A 86 -12.79 13.75 -5.84
N GLU A 87 -12.57 13.40 -7.11
CA GLU A 87 -13.67 12.99 -7.97
C GLU A 87 -14.15 11.60 -7.58
N HIS A 88 -15.43 11.48 -7.19
CA HIS A 88 -16.07 10.18 -7.03
C HIS A 88 -16.08 9.47 -8.38
N VAL A 89 -15.17 8.53 -8.59
CA VAL A 89 -15.19 7.69 -9.79
C VAL A 89 -16.45 6.83 -9.71
N ALA A 90 -17.41 7.09 -10.59
CA ALA A 90 -18.58 6.22 -10.75
C ALA A 90 -18.14 4.85 -11.29
N SER A 91 -18.98 3.83 -11.14
CA SER A 91 -18.71 2.56 -11.81
C SER A 91 -18.61 2.79 -13.32
N SER A 92 -17.57 2.25 -13.94
CA SER A 92 -17.21 2.51 -15.34
C SER A 92 -16.67 1.24 -16.00
N VAL A 93 -16.06 1.37 -17.17
CA VAL A 93 -15.39 0.29 -17.89
C VAL A 93 -13.98 0.76 -18.23
N ASP A 94 -12.97 -0.09 -18.04
CA ASP A 94 -11.61 0.21 -18.48
C ASP A 94 -11.55 0.19 -20.01
N GLU A 95 -11.33 1.34 -20.63
CA GLU A 95 -11.36 1.49 -22.09
C GLU A 95 -10.38 0.55 -22.81
N LYS A 96 -9.24 0.25 -22.18
CA LYS A 96 -8.19 -0.60 -22.75
C LYS A 96 -8.57 -2.08 -22.76
N THR A 97 -9.21 -2.58 -21.70
CA THR A 97 -9.45 -4.02 -21.52
C THR A 97 -10.91 -4.44 -21.61
N GLY A 98 -11.84 -3.47 -21.56
CA GLY A 98 -13.29 -3.73 -21.49
C GLY A 98 -13.75 -4.27 -20.13
N VAL A 99 -12.87 -4.37 -19.14
CA VAL A 99 -13.22 -4.92 -17.82
C VAL A 99 -14.01 -3.88 -17.01
N PRO A 100 -15.12 -4.27 -16.36
CA PRO A 100 -15.89 -3.37 -15.50
C PRO A 100 -15.07 -2.86 -14.31
N VAL A 101 -15.16 -1.55 -14.05
CA VAL A 101 -14.57 -0.88 -12.89
C VAL A 101 -15.67 -0.58 -11.87
N TRP A 102 -15.50 -1.05 -10.65
CA TRP A 102 -16.41 -0.88 -9.54
C TRP A 102 -15.80 0.05 -8.51
N SER A 103 -16.48 1.16 -8.25
CA SER A 103 -16.10 2.06 -7.17
C SER A 103 -16.51 1.47 -5.83
N LEU A 104 -15.58 1.48 -4.86
CA LEU A 104 -15.91 1.18 -3.47
C LEU A 104 -16.52 2.39 -2.73
N TYR A 105 -16.48 3.58 -3.34
CA TYR A 105 -16.78 4.86 -2.72
C TYR A 105 -17.94 5.55 -3.46
N GLY A 106 -19.16 5.02 -3.27
CA GLY A 106 -20.38 5.58 -3.90
C GLY A 106 -21.70 5.25 -3.20
N GLY A 107 -21.66 4.66 -2.00
CA GLY A 107 -22.84 4.20 -1.23
C GLY A 107 -22.63 2.78 -0.67
N GLY A 108 -23.18 2.47 0.51
CA GLY A 108 -23.10 1.11 1.08
C GLY A 108 -21.92 0.83 2.05
N GLY A 109 -21.30 1.86 2.63
CA GLY A 109 -20.36 1.68 3.75
C GLY A 109 -18.97 1.16 3.39
N GLY A 110 -18.57 1.26 2.11
CA GLY A 110 -17.23 0.86 1.64
C GLY A 110 -17.06 -0.64 1.42
N LYS A 111 -18.17 -1.38 1.25
CA LYS A 111 -18.18 -2.79 0.85
C LYS A 111 -18.78 -2.95 -0.55
N PRO A 112 -18.32 -3.95 -1.35
CA PRO A 112 -19.01 -4.34 -2.58
C PRO A 112 -20.44 -4.82 -2.29
N SER A 113 -21.37 -4.61 -3.23
CA SER A 113 -22.70 -5.19 -3.13
C SER A 113 -22.67 -6.72 -3.28
N ALA A 114 -23.67 -7.41 -2.71
CA ALA A 114 -23.78 -8.87 -2.82
C ALA A 114 -23.78 -9.36 -4.28
N ASP A 115 -24.32 -8.57 -5.21
CA ASP A 115 -24.32 -8.91 -6.64
C ASP A 115 -22.92 -8.86 -7.23
N LYS A 116 -22.08 -7.89 -6.84
CA LYS A 116 -20.66 -7.88 -7.21
C LYS A 116 -19.90 -9.04 -6.57
N MET A 117 -20.20 -9.37 -5.32
CA MET A 117 -19.59 -10.53 -4.66
C MET A 117 -19.92 -11.86 -5.37
N ARG A 118 -21.05 -11.96 -6.07
CA ARG A 118 -21.44 -13.16 -6.82
C ARG A 118 -20.71 -13.33 -8.17
N THR A 119 -20.11 -12.27 -8.72
CA THR A 119 -19.49 -12.32 -10.06
C THR A 119 -18.11 -12.97 -10.08
N PHE A 120 -17.39 -12.99 -8.96
CA PHE A 120 -16.02 -13.52 -8.87
C PHE A 120 -15.87 -14.64 -7.84
N ASP A 121 -14.80 -15.42 -7.95
CA ASP A 121 -14.43 -16.51 -7.03
C ASP A 121 -13.24 -16.13 -6.14
N VAL A 122 -12.30 -15.35 -6.68
CA VAL A 122 -11.09 -14.87 -5.97
C VAL A 122 -10.92 -13.38 -6.16
N LEU A 123 -10.58 -12.69 -5.07
CA LEU A 123 -10.18 -11.29 -5.08
C LEU A 123 -8.66 -11.18 -4.93
N LEU A 124 -7.98 -10.64 -5.94
CA LEU A 124 -6.60 -10.19 -5.81
C LEU A 124 -6.57 -8.79 -5.18
N PHE A 125 -5.65 -8.56 -4.25
CA PHE A 125 -5.42 -7.26 -3.65
C PHE A 125 -3.97 -6.82 -3.91
N ASP A 126 -3.78 -5.74 -4.66
CA ASP A 126 -2.48 -5.20 -5.06
C ASP A 126 -2.48 -3.66 -4.99
N LEU A 127 -2.04 -3.11 -3.87
CA LEU A 127 -1.92 -1.66 -3.66
C LEU A 127 -0.62 -1.34 -2.92
N GLN A 128 0.09 -0.32 -3.39
CA GLN A 128 1.23 0.22 -2.66
C GLN A 128 0.74 1.14 -1.54
N ASP A 129 0.96 0.71 -0.30
CA ASP A 129 0.71 1.48 0.91
C ASP A 129 1.94 2.32 1.31
N VAL A 130 1.80 3.15 2.36
CA VAL A 130 2.90 3.95 2.92
C VAL A 130 3.19 3.68 4.40
N GLY A 131 2.47 2.77 5.05
CA GLY A 131 2.75 2.29 6.40
C GLY A 131 2.06 3.04 7.54
N LEU A 132 0.97 3.76 7.24
CA LEU A 132 0.32 4.68 8.19
C LEU A 132 -1.15 4.35 8.40
N ARG A 133 -1.61 4.44 9.65
CA ARG A 133 -3.00 4.21 10.04
C ARG A 133 -4.00 5.18 9.42
N PHE A 134 -3.58 6.39 9.06
CA PHE A 134 -4.43 7.38 8.39
C PHE A 134 -4.32 7.36 6.86
N TYR A 135 -3.55 6.43 6.29
CA TYR A 135 -3.55 6.14 4.86
C TYR A 135 -4.46 4.93 4.59
N THR A 136 -5.53 5.10 3.84
CA THR A 136 -6.76 4.31 4.03
C THR A 136 -6.85 3.00 3.25
N TYR A 137 -5.79 2.56 2.55
CA TYR A 137 -5.83 1.34 1.75
C TYR A 137 -6.01 0.07 2.59
N TYR A 138 -5.38 -0.02 3.76
CA TYR A 138 -5.62 -1.15 4.68
C TYR A 138 -7.08 -1.19 5.18
N ALA A 139 -7.74 -0.03 5.33
CA ALA A 139 -9.14 0.02 5.73
C ALA A 139 -10.05 -0.54 4.63
N SER A 140 -9.76 -0.22 3.37
CA SER A 140 -10.40 -0.83 2.20
C SER A 140 -10.13 -2.34 2.12
N MET A 141 -8.89 -2.77 2.39
CA MET A 141 -8.53 -4.19 2.50
C MET A 141 -9.37 -4.89 3.57
N ALA A 142 -9.44 -4.34 4.78
CA ALA A 142 -10.21 -4.92 5.89
C ALA A 142 -11.71 -5.04 5.55
N ARG A 143 -12.30 -4.06 4.86
CA ARG A 143 -13.69 -4.13 4.40
C ARG A 143 -13.90 -5.20 3.34
N LEU A 144 -12.96 -5.34 2.40
CA LEU A 144 -12.98 -6.39 1.39
C LEU A 144 -12.75 -7.78 1.98
N MET A 145 -11.87 -7.92 2.97
CA MET A 145 -11.68 -9.15 3.74
C MET A 145 -12.98 -9.55 4.45
N ASP A 146 -13.66 -8.60 5.10
CA ASP A 146 -14.94 -8.84 5.75
C ASP A 146 -16.01 -9.31 4.74
N ALA A 147 -16.11 -8.65 3.58
CA ALA A 147 -17.01 -9.05 2.51
C ALA A 147 -16.67 -10.44 1.93
N CYS A 148 -15.37 -10.73 1.74
CA CYS A 148 -14.93 -12.04 1.28
C CYS A 148 -15.28 -13.14 2.29
N ALA A 149 -15.07 -12.91 3.58
CA ALA A 149 -15.45 -13.83 4.64
C ALA A 149 -16.98 -14.06 4.67
N GLU A 150 -17.78 -12.99 4.54
CA GLU A 150 -19.24 -13.04 4.50
C GLU A 150 -19.79 -13.84 3.30
N HIS A 151 -19.09 -13.80 2.16
CA HIS A 151 -19.52 -14.44 0.91
C HIS A 151 -18.70 -15.70 0.53
N ASN A 152 -17.91 -16.24 1.45
CA ASN A 152 -17.04 -17.40 1.23
C ASN A 152 -16.13 -17.26 0.00
N LYS A 153 -15.53 -16.08 -0.17
CA LYS A 153 -14.55 -15.78 -1.23
C LYS A 153 -13.15 -15.87 -0.68
N LYS A 154 -12.22 -16.28 -1.55
CA LYS A 154 -10.80 -16.23 -1.27
C LYS A 154 -10.24 -14.85 -1.62
N MET A 155 -9.39 -14.32 -0.76
CA MET A 155 -8.56 -13.16 -1.05
C MET A 155 -7.09 -13.60 -1.20
N ILE A 156 -6.40 -13.06 -2.21
CA ILE A 156 -4.96 -13.20 -2.36
C ILE A 156 -4.34 -11.81 -2.31
N VAL A 157 -3.50 -11.56 -1.30
CA VAL A 157 -2.74 -10.31 -1.18
C VAL A 157 -1.42 -10.48 -1.91
N LEU A 158 -1.23 -9.69 -2.97
CA LEU A 158 0.04 -9.56 -3.67
C LEU A 158 0.85 -8.52 -2.91
N ASP A 159 1.70 -8.99 -2.01
CA ASP A 159 2.28 -8.12 -1.00
C ASP A 159 3.27 -7.12 -1.61
N ARG A 160 3.38 -5.95 -0.98
CA ARG A 160 4.30 -4.89 -1.38
C ARG A 160 5.07 -4.37 -0.16
N PRO A 161 6.33 -3.90 -0.35
CA PRO A 161 7.10 -3.35 0.75
C PRO A 161 6.39 -2.18 1.43
N ASN A 162 6.47 -2.12 2.75
CA ASN A 162 6.09 -0.92 3.49
C ASN A 162 7.29 0.05 3.50
N PRO A 163 7.21 1.24 2.87
CA PRO A 163 8.33 2.18 2.88
C PRO A 163 8.69 2.69 4.28
N ASN A 164 7.72 2.69 5.21
CA ASN A 164 7.90 2.98 6.64
C ASN A 164 7.92 1.70 7.49
N GLY A 165 8.22 0.53 6.90
CA GLY A 165 8.22 -0.77 7.57
C GLY A 165 9.34 -0.96 8.59
N PHE A 166 10.29 -0.03 8.66
CA PHE A 166 11.51 -0.12 9.46
C PHE A 166 11.37 0.32 10.91
N TYR A 167 10.17 0.73 11.33
CA TYR A 167 9.89 1.14 12.69
C TYR A 167 8.39 1.05 12.99
N VAL A 168 8.06 1.12 14.28
CA VAL A 168 6.70 1.20 14.80
C VAL A 168 6.65 2.39 15.74
N ASP A 169 5.64 3.25 15.61
CA ASP A 169 5.54 4.48 16.40
C ASP A 169 4.10 5.00 16.56
N GLY A 170 3.92 5.85 17.57
CA GLY A 170 2.67 6.50 17.92
C GLY A 170 1.69 5.62 18.73
N PRO A 171 0.65 6.24 19.30
CA PRO A 171 -0.31 5.51 20.14
C PRO A 171 -1.14 4.53 19.31
N ILE A 172 -1.46 3.38 19.89
CA ILE A 172 -2.53 2.50 19.39
C ILE A 172 -3.84 3.29 19.37
N LEU A 173 -4.64 3.10 18.32
CA LEU A 173 -5.94 3.76 18.21
C LEU A 173 -6.88 3.30 19.32
N ASP A 174 -7.29 4.23 20.18
CA ASP A 174 -8.48 4.03 21.01
C ASP A 174 -9.70 3.93 20.09
N MET A 175 -10.37 2.78 20.11
CA MET A 175 -11.45 2.47 19.18
C MET A 175 -12.69 3.35 19.34
N LYS A 176 -12.79 4.16 20.41
CA LYS A 176 -13.78 5.25 20.48
C LYS A 176 -13.58 6.32 19.40
N HIS A 177 -12.38 6.40 18.82
CA HIS A 177 -12.00 7.31 17.74
C HIS A 177 -11.96 6.63 16.36
N LYS A 178 -12.51 5.41 16.24
CA LYS A 178 -12.61 4.72 14.94
C LYS A 178 -13.32 5.61 13.92
N SER A 179 -12.71 5.78 12.74
CA SER A 179 -13.20 6.65 11.68
C SER A 179 -12.77 6.15 10.29
N GLY A 180 -13.04 6.93 9.25
CA GLY A 180 -12.56 6.63 7.89
C GLY A 180 -11.03 6.59 7.76
N VAL A 181 -10.32 7.34 8.61
CA VAL A 181 -8.85 7.47 8.64
C VAL A 181 -8.21 6.73 9.83
N GLY A 182 -8.94 5.77 10.40
CA GLY A 182 -8.46 4.97 11.53
C GLY A 182 -9.43 3.83 11.81
N TRP A 183 -9.17 2.65 11.25
CA TRP A 183 -10.14 1.55 11.24
C TRP A 183 -9.82 0.42 12.23
N LEU A 184 -8.55 0.25 12.57
CA LEU A 184 -8.03 -0.87 13.37
C LEU A 184 -7.27 -0.36 14.62
N PRO A 185 -7.19 -1.16 15.70
CA PRO A 185 -6.42 -0.82 16.90
C PRO A 185 -4.91 -1.04 16.67
N ILE A 186 -4.35 -0.30 15.72
CA ILE A 186 -2.91 -0.32 15.37
C ILE A 186 -2.25 1.03 15.73
N PRO A 187 -0.91 1.10 15.89
CA PRO A 187 -0.18 2.37 16.07
C PRO A 187 -0.33 3.33 14.89
N VAL A 188 0.24 4.54 14.98
CA VAL A 188 0.23 5.50 13.86
C VAL A 188 1.05 4.95 12.69
N VAL A 189 2.30 4.58 12.97
CA VAL A 189 3.18 3.84 12.05
C VAL A 189 3.16 2.40 12.50
N HIS A 190 2.54 1.52 11.71
CA HIS A 190 2.32 0.13 12.13
C HIS A 190 3.48 -0.81 11.78
N GLY A 191 4.42 -0.39 10.92
CA GLY A 191 5.61 -1.18 10.55
C GLY A 191 5.35 -2.42 9.67
N MET A 192 4.09 -2.85 9.52
CA MET A 192 3.70 -4.04 8.76
C MET A 192 3.48 -3.76 7.27
N THR A 193 3.75 -4.74 6.42
CA THR A 193 3.21 -4.84 5.06
C THR A 193 1.69 -5.06 5.10
N LEU A 194 1.01 -4.91 3.95
CA LEU A 194 -0.42 -5.21 3.89
C LEU A 194 -0.69 -6.72 3.99
N GLY A 195 0.20 -7.58 3.48
CA GLY A 195 0.13 -9.02 3.66
C GLY A 195 0.18 -9.42 5.14
N GLU A 196 1.15 -8.90 5.89
CA GLU A 196 1.26 -9.13 7.34
C GLU A 196 0.03 -8.59 8.09
N LEU A 197 -0.42 -7.38 7.74
CA LEU A 197 -1.57 -6.75 8.38
C LEU A 197 -2.88 -7.53 8.10
N ALA A 198 -3.04 -8.11 6.91
CA ALA A 198 -4.17 -9.00 6.59
C ALA A 198 -4.17 -10.25 7.47
N LEU A 199 -3.00 -10.86 7.70
CA LEU A 199 -2.86 -12.00 8.60
C LEU A 199 -3.17 -11.62 10.05
N MET A 200 -2.71 -10.45 10.50
CA MET A 200 -3.00 -9.94 11.85
C MET A 200 -4.50 -9.65 12.04
N ILE A 201 -5.16 -9.04 11.05
CA ILE A 201 -6.61 -8.79 11.07
C ILE A 201 -7.39 -10.10 11.30
N ASN A 202 -7.01 -11.18 10.61
CA ASN A 202 -7.61 -12.50 10.78
C ASN A 202 -7.28 -13.11 12.15
N GLY A 203 -6.01 -13.10 12.56
CA GLY A 203 -5.54 -13.71 13.81
C GLY A 203 -6.15 -13.06 15.05
N GLU A 204 -6.26 -11.73 15.04
CA GLU A 204 -6.84 -10.94 16.12
C GLU A 204 -8.36 -10.77 16.01
N LYS A 205 -8.99 -11.39 15.01
CA LYS A 205 -10.45 -11.35 14.76
C LYS A 205 -11.00 -9.92 14.69
N TRP A 206 -10.29 -9.02 14.02
CA TRP A 206 -10.68 -7.61 13.91
C TRP A 206 -11.78 -7.34 12.88
N LEU A 207 -12.13 -8.34 12.07
CA LEU A 207 -13.28 -8.23 11.17
C LEU A 207 -14.59 -8.23 11.97
N PRO A 208 -15.63 -7.51 11.50
CA PRO A 208 -16.95 -7.54 12.11
C PRO A 208 -17.46 -8.96 12.40
N GLN A 209 -18.10 -9.12 13.57
CA GLN A 209 -18.57 -10.42 14.09
C GLN A 209 -17.46 -11.47 14.29
N GLY A 210 -16.19 -11.04 14.35
CA GLY A 210 -15.05 -11.94 14.50
C GLY A 210 -14.85 -12.88 13.31
N ARG A 211 -15.31 -12.47 12.12
CA ARG A 211 -15.13 -13.24 10.88
C ARG A 211 -13.65 -13.42 10.56
N ILE A 212 -13.36 -14.46 9.79
CA ILE A 212 -12.01 -14.79 9.29
C ILE A 212 -12.13 -14.98 7.78
N CYS A 213 -11.34 -14.24 7.02
CA CYS A 213 -11.29 -14.36 5.57
C CYS A 213 -10.31 -15.48 5.17
N ASP A 214 -10.62 -16.28 4.15
CA ASP A 214 -9.63 -17.17 3.51
C ASP A 214 -8.63 -16.28 2.74
N VAL A 215 -7.47 -16.02 3.36
CA VAL A 215 -6.42 -15.16 2.83
C VAL A 215 -5.19 -15.98 2.50
N THR A 216 -4.66 -15.78 1.30
CA THR A 216 -3.31 -16.21 0.92
C THR A 216 -2.46 -14.97 0.67
N VAL A 217 -1.26 -14.91 1.26
CA VAL A 217 -0.30 -13.83 1.01
C VAL A 217 0.77 -14.36 0.06
N ILE A 218 1.10 -13.58 -0.97
CA ILE A 218 2.27 -13.78 -1.81
C ILE A 218 3.32 -12.78 -1.32
N PRO A 219 4.25 -13.20 -0.45
CA PRO A 219 5.18 -12.28 0.20
C PRO A 219 6.19 -11.71 -0.80
N CYS A 220 6.78 -10.56 -0.46
CA CYS A 220 7.90 -10.02 -1.21
C CYS A 220 9.13 -10.94 -1.12
N GLU A 221 9.92 -11.05 -2.20
CA GLU A 221 11.28 -11.60 -2.12
C GLU A 221 12.28 -10.48 -1.82
N ASN A 222 13.34 -10.80 -1.07
CA ASN A 222 14.46 -9.91 -0.73
C ASN A 222 14.07 -8.66 0.08
N TYR A 223 12.90 -8.69 0.74
CA TYR A 223 12.45 -7.64 1.63
C TYR A 223 12.65 -8.05 3.10
N THR A 224 13.09 -7.09 3.91
CA THR A 224 13.07 -7.17 5.36
C THR A 224 12.53 -5.84 5.88
N HIS A 225 12.12 -5.78 7.14
CA HIS A 225 11.75 -4.51 7.76
C HIS A 225 12.91 -3.50 7.78
N GLN A 226 14.17 -3.90 7.63
CA GLN A 226 15.28 -2.93 7.52
C GLN A 226 15.44 -2.34 6.11
N THR A 227 14.78 -2.93 5.11
CA THR A 227 14.90 -2.51 3.71
C THR A 227 14.22 -1.15 3.49
N LYS A 228 14.99 -0.16 3.06
CA LYS A 228 14.49 1.16 2.66
C LYS A 228 14.04 1.11 1.20
N TYR A 229 12.79 0.70 0.98
CA TYR A 229 12.22 0.60 -0.36
C TYR A 229 11.79 1.98 -0.90
N GLU A 230 12.31 2.36 -2.06
CA GLU A 230 11.88 3.55 -2.80
C GLU A 230 10.72 3.19 -3.73
N LEU A 231 9.62 3.94 -3.65
CA LEU A 231 8.44 3.66 -4.45
C LEU A 231 8.67 4.11 -5.90
N PRO A 232 8.53 3.21 -6.89
CA PRO A 232 8.73 3.56 -8.30
C PRO A 232 7.59 4.43 -8.87
N VAL A 233 6.43 4.45 -8.19
CA VAL A 233 5.24 5.22 -8.56
C VAL A 233 4.73 5.93 -7.32
N ALA A 234 4.42 7.23 -7.45
CA ALA A 234 3.84 8.00 -6.37
C ALA A 234 2.50 7.38 -5.93
N PRO A 235 2.34 7.07 -4.63
CA PRO A 235 1.13 6.40 -4.13
C PRO A 235 -0.07 7.34 -4.08
N SER A 236 0.17 8.67 -3.99
CA SER A 236 -0.84 9.70 -4.13
C SER A 236 -0.24 10.97 -4.76
N PRO A 237 -1.06 11.88 -5.32
CA PRO A 237 -0.56 13.11 -5.95
C PRO A 237 0.29 13.98 -5.01
N ASN A 238 -0.01 13.97 -3.72
CA ASN A 238 0.69 14.78 -2.72
C ASN A 238 1.78 14.02 -1.94
N LEU A 239 2.06 12.75 -2.29
CA LEU A 239 3.23 12.02 -1.80
C LEU A 239 4.19 11.73 -2.97
N PRO A 240 4.79 12.77 -3.59
CA PRO A 240 5.50 12.63 -4.86
C PRO A 240 6.87 11.95 -4.74
N ASN A 241 7.44 11.86 -3.53
CA ASN A 241 8.81 11.38 -3.34
C ASN A 241 9.04 10.75 -1.95
N THR A 242 10.16 10.04 -1.80
CA THR A 242 10.55 9.38 -0.55
C THR A 242 10.59 10.31 0.66
N GLN A 243 11.04 11.56 0.49
CA GLN A 243 11.09 12.53 1.57
C GLN A 243 9.68 12.85 2.11
N SER A 244 8.71 13.08 1.22
CA SER A 244 7.31 13.28 1.61
C SER A 244 6.73 12.06 2.32
N ILE A 245 7.06 10.84 1.87
CA ILE A 245 6.59 9.58 2.49
C ILE A 245 7.15 9.40 3.90
N TYR A 246 8.42 9.73 4.13
CA TYR A 246 9.06 9.62 5.45
C TYR A 246 8.65 10.73 6.42
N LEU A 247 8.30 11.92 5.91
CA LEU A 247 7.78 13.01 6.72
C LEU A 247 6.27 12.92 6.95
N TYR A 248 5.53 12.16 6.14
CA TYR A 248 4.09 11.98 6.24
C TYR A 248 3.60 11.57 7.64
N PRO A 249 4.23 10.62 8.36
CA PRO A 249 3.86 10.28 9.74
C PRO A 249 3.76 11.48 10.69
N SER A 250 4.64 12.47 10.52
CA SER A 250 4.73 13.66 11.38
C SER A 250 3.91 14.83 10.83
N THR A 251 4.07 15.12 9.54
CA THR A 251 3.45 16.28 8.89
C THR A 251 1.95 16.10 8.64
N CYS A 252 1.45 14.87 8.45
CA CYS A 252 0.02 14.64 8.25
C CYS A 252 -0.82 14.95 9.50
N LEU A 253 -0.20 14.99 10.69
CA LEU A 253 -0.89 15.43 11.91
C LEU A 253 -1.39 16.88 11.81
N PHE A 254 -0.77 17.71 10.96
CA PHE A 254 -1.23 19.07 10.70
C PHE A 254 -2.56 19.13 9.94
N GLU A 255 -3.03 18.05 9.30
CA GLU A 255 -4.39 18.00 8.73
C GLU A 255 -5.49 18.15 9.82
N GLY A 256 -5.15 17.84 11.08
CA GLY A 256 -6.00 18.11 12.24
C GLY A 256 -5.88 19.55 12.78
N THR A 257 -5.24 20.46 12.06
CA THR A 257 -4.95 21.84 12.49
C THR A 257 -5.20 22.85 11.37
N VAL A 258 -4.96 24.14 11.65
CA VAL A 258 -5.01 25.22 10.64
C VAL A 258 -3.71 25.35 9.82
N MET A 259 -2.66 24.61 10.15
CA MET A 259 -1.38 24.71 9.45
C MET A 259 -1.48 24.06 8.06
N SER A 260 -0.98 24.77 7.03
CA SER A 260 -0.72 24.15 5.74
C SER A 260 0.49 23.24 5.85
N LEU A 261 0.43 22.09 5.18
CA LEU A 261 1.51 21.11 5.07
C LEU A 261 2.12 21.05 3.65
N GLY A 262 1.95 22.12 2.87
CA GLY A 262 2.59 22.25 1.55
C GLY A 262 1.80 21.70 0.36
N ARG A 263 0.56 21.21 0.54
CA ARG A 263 -0.36 20.97 -0.60
C ARG A 263 -0.49 22.26 -1.44
N GLY A 264 -0.54 22.13 -2.76
CA GLY A 264 -0.55 23.27 -3.69
C GLY A 264 0.84 23.90 -3.92
N THR A 265 1.92 23.21 -3.56
CA THR A 265 3.32 23.63 -3.78
C THR A 265 4.14 22.47 -4.38
N SER A 266 5.43 22.69 -4.66
CA SER A 266 6.34 21.63 -5.11
C SER A 266 6.84 20.69 -4.00
N PHE A 267 6.45 20.94 -2.74
CA PHE A 267 6.95 20.20 -1.57
C PHE A 267 5.81 19.80 -0.59
N PRO A 268 4.74 19.12 -1.06
CA PRO A 268 3.71 18.63 -0.17
C PRO A 268 4.29 17.65 0.86
N PHE A 269 3.81 17.75 2.09
CA PHE A 269 4.27 17.01 3.28
C PHE A 269 5.77 17.16 3.59
N GLN A 270 6.43 18.19 3.05
CA GLN A 270 7.85 18.49 3.28
C GLN A 270 8.04 19.88 3.92
N ALA A 271 6.96 20.60 4.18
CA ALA A 271 6.95 21.88 4.88
C ALA A 271 5.69 22.00 5.73
N TYR A 272 5.71 22.91 6.70
CA TYR A 272 4.51 23.35 7.40
C TYR A 272 4.54 24.87 7.57
N GLY A 273 3.37 25.52 7.56
CA GLY A 273 3.29 26.97 7.69
C GLY A 273 1.86 27.49 7.75
N HIS A 274 1.70 28.73 8.20
CA HIS A 274 0.41 29.43 8.26
C HIS A 274 0.66 30.94 8.14
N PRO A 275 -0.24 31.75 7.55
CA PRO A 275 -0.03 33.21 7.42
C PRO A 275 0.25 33.94 8.76
N ASN A 276 -0.28 33.38 9.86
CA ASN A 276 -0.06 33.91 11.21
C ASN A 276 1.14 33.28 11.95
N PHE A 277 1.85 32.32 11.35
CA PHE A 277 3.07 31.74 11.93
C PHE A 277 4.24 32.73 11.76
N LYS A 278 4.73 33.29 12.87
CA LYS A 278 5.80 34.31 12.88
C LYS A 278 7.14 33.68 13.24
N GLY A 279 8.24 34.32 12.82
CA GLY A 279 9.61 33.92 13.18
C GLY A 279 10.26 32.85 12.30
N SER A 280 9.61 32.45 11.19
CA SER A 280 10.19 31.55 10.19
C SER A 280 10.99 32.32 9.14
N GLY A 281 12.18 31.83 8.78
CA GLY A 281 12.95 32.30 7.62
C GLY A 281 12.46 31.73 6.27
N PHE A 282 11.46 30.86 6.31
CA PHE A 282 10.88 30.19 5.15
C PHE A 282 9.38 30.50 5.04
N SER A 283 8.89 30.76 3.83
CA SER A 283 7.48 30.99 3.53
C SER A 283 7.10 30.34 2.19
N PHE A 284 5.82 30.06 2.03
CA PHE A 284 5.27 29.49 0.80
C PHE A 284 3.81 29.93 0.62
N THR A 285 3.31 29.81 -0.60
CA THR A 285 1.92 30.14 -0.95
C THR A 285 1.33 28.99 -1.76
N PRO A 286 0.42 28.19 -1.16
CA PRO A 286 -0.34 27.19 -1.91
C PRO A 286 -1.04 27.80 -3.12
N ARG A 287 -1.03 27.07 -4.23
CA ARG A 287 -1.75 27.39 -5.48
C ARG A 287 -2.70 26.24 -5.80
N SER A 288 -3.79 26.57 -6.48
CA SER A 288 -4.67 25.55 -7.07
C SER A 288 -3.92 24.84 -8.19
N VAL A 289 -3.75 23.53 -8.05
CA VAL A 289 -3.09 22.65 -9.03
C VAL A 289 -3.87 21.34 -9.13
N PRO A 290 -3.71 20.55 -10.20
CA PRO A 290 -4.33 19.22 -10.25
C PRO A 290 -3.95 18.39 -9.02
N GLY A 291 -4.95 17.93 -8.27
CA GLY A 291 -4.77 17.16 -7.05
C GLY A 291 -4.48 17.95 -5.76
N ALA A 292 -4.45 19.29 -5.75
CA ALA A 292 -4.29 20.10 -4.53
C ALA A 292 -4.85 21.53 -4.59
#